data_AF-A0A924BFF2-F1
#
_entry.id   AF-A0A924BFF2-F1
#
_cell.length_a   1.000
_cell.length_b   1.000
_cell.length_c   1.000
_cell.angle_alpha   90.00
_cell.angle_beta   90.00
_cell.angle_gamma   90.00
#
_symmetry.space_group_name_H-M   'P 1'
#
loop_
_entity.id
_entity.type
_entity.pdbx_description
1 polymer ?
#
loop_
_entity_poly.entity_id
_entity_poly.type
_entity_poly.pdbx_seq_one_letter_code
_entity_poly.pdbx_strand_id
1 'polypeptide(L)'
;MLKEKVDFSGYVYVLSNPSYGNLLKVGMTTKDPYQRANELSDLTAVPTPFKVEYYIYTENCSVMEASTHKILHDKGYRISENREFFNASLKEIKKVISSIKRLLDKV
;
A
#
# COMPACT_ATOMS: atom_id res chain seq x y z
N MET A 1 24.36 -3.53 -8.91
CA MET A 1 23.84 -2.15 -8.97
C MET A 1 22.64 -2.07 -8.06
N LEU A 2 22.80 -1.51 -6.86
CA LEU A 2 21.67 -1.20 -5.98
C LEU A 2 20.99 0.02 -6.60
N LYS A 3 19.75 -0.12 -7.10
CA LYS A 3 18.97 1.04 -7.50
C LYS A 3 18.72 1.86 -6.23
N GLU A 4 19.29 3.04 -6.12
CA GLU A 4 18.81 4.05 -5.17
C GLU A 4 17.32 4.23 -5.45
N LYS A 5 16.47 3.77 -4.51
CA LYS A 5 15.04 4.04 -4.59
C LYS A 5 14.91 5.55 -4.40
N VAL A 6 14.65 6.28 -5.48
CA VAL A 6 14.26 7.68 -5.39
C VAL A 6 13.02 7.71 -4.50
N ASP A 7 13.13 8.48 -3.43
CA ASP A 7 12.11 8.60 -2.42
C ASP A 7 11.31 9.87 -2.68
N PHE A 8 9.99 9.75 -2.53
CA PHE A 8 9.05 10.79 -2.93
C PHE A 8 8.12 11.07 -1.76
N SER A 9 7.75 12.35 -1.65
CA SER A 9 6.65 12.75 -0.80
C SER A 9 5.31 12.36 -1.46
N GLY A 10 4.41 11.81 -0.65
CA GLY A 10 3.15 11.29 -1.15
C GLY A 10 2.38 10.50 -0.10
N TYR A 11 1.58 9.57 -0.58
CA TYR A 11 0.68 8.78 0.24
C TYR A 11 0.98 7.30 0.11
N VAL A 12 0.98 6.59 1.24
CA VAL A 12 0.81 5.13 1.28
C VAL A 12 -0.67 4.86 1.53
N TYR A 13 -1.29 4.04 0.69
CA TYR A 13 -2.72 3.75 0.74
C TYR A 13 -3.00 2.25 0.86
N VAL A 14 -4.22 1.96 1.31
CA VAL A 14 -4.82 0.62 1.36
C VAL A 14 -6.12 0.66 0.56
N LEU A 15 -6.24 -0.19 -0.46
CA LEU A 15 -7.46 -0.32 -1.26
C LEU A 15 -8.12 -1.67 -0.99
N SER A 16 -9.45 -1.68 -1.02
CA SER A 16 -10.26 -2.89 -1.11
C SER A 16 -10.95 -2.96 -2.48
N ASN A 17 -11.34 -4.16 -2.88
CA ASN A 17 -12.09 -4.40 -4.10
C ASN A 17 -13.09 -5.55 -3.84
N PRO A 18 -14.41 -5.35 -4.02
CA PRO A 18 -15.40 -6.38 -3.75
C PRO A 18 -15.14 -7.70 -4.47
N SER A 19 -14.60 -7.66 -5.68
CA SER A 19 -14.30 -8.86 -6.47
C SER A 19 -13.06 -9.62 -6.02
N TYR A 20 -12.22 -9.02 -5.17
CA TYR A 20 -11.05 -9.69 -4.58
C TYR A 20 -11.31 -10.14 -3.13
N GLY A 21 -12.55 -10.07 -2.66
CA GLY A 21 -12.97 -10.52 -1.33
C GLY A 21 -12.26 -9.77 -0.21
N ASN A 22 -11.61 -10.50 0.69
CA ASN A 22 -10.92 -9.94 1.85
C ASN A 22 -9.48 -9.46 1.55
N LEU A 23 -9.05 -9.51 0.28
CA LEU A 23 -7.71 -9.08 -0.10
C LEU A 23 -7.63 -7.55 -0.13
N LEU A 24 -6.60 -7.03 0.54
CA LEU A 24 -6.29 -5.60 0.55
C LEU A 24 -5.04 -5.34 -0.28
N LYS A 25 -5.11 -4.31 -1.13
CA LYS A 25 -3.95 -3.81 -1.89
C LYS A 25 -3.27 -2.72 -1.08
N VAL A 26 -1.95 -2.80 -0.91
CA VAL A 26 -1.16 -1.72 -0.30
C VAL A 26 -0.24 -1.14 -1.37
N GLY A 27 -0.29 0.16 -1.58
CA GLY A 27 0.55 0.83 -2.57
C GLY A 27 0.89 2.26 -2.17
N MET A 28 1.59 2.97 -3.05
CA MET A 28 1.90 4.38 -2.88
C MET A 28 1.56 5.22 -4.11
N THR A 29 1.40 6.52 -3.90
CA THR A 29 1.18 7.52 -4.95
C THR A 29 1.73 8.87 -4.50
N THR A 30 2.25 9.67 -5.42
CA THR A 30 2.61 11.07 -5.18
C THR A 30 1.44 12.04 -5.43
N LYS A 31 0.32 11.52 -5.95
CA LYS A 31 -0.93 12.25 -6.20
C LYS A 31 -1.98 11.89 -5.14
N ASP A 32 -3.21 12.35 -5.34
CA ASP A 32 -4.35 11.96 -4.49
C ASP A 32 -4.63 10.43 -4.54
N PRO A 33 -4.84 9.75 -3.40
CA PRO A 33 -5.14 8.32 -3.34
C PRO A 33 -6.46 7.92 -4.02
N TYR A 34 -7.49 8.77 -4.00
CA TYR A 34 -8.76 8.49 -4.67
C TYR A 34 -8.60 8.59 -6.18
N GLN A 35 -7.82 9.57 -6.66
CA GLN A 35 -7.45 9.62 -8.08
C GLN A 35 -6.74 8.33 -8.50
N ARG A 36 -5.77 7.86 -7.70
CA ARG A 36 -5.07 6.59 -7.99
C ARG A 36 -5.99 5.38 -7.95
N ALA A 37 -6.94 5.34 -7.02
CA ALA A 37 -7.93 4.27 -6.93
C ALA A 37 -8.82 4.24 -8.19
N ASN A 38 -9.25 5.40 -8.70
CA ASN A 38 -9.99 5.50 -9.96
C ASN A 38 -9.15 5.01 -11.15
N GLU A 39 -7.92 5.52 -11.31
CA GLU A 39 -7.01 5.09 -12.39
C GLU A 39 -6.80 3.56 -12.41
N LEU A 40 -6.72 2.93 -11.24
CA LEU A 40 -6.60 1.48 -11.12
C LEU A 40 -7.92 0.74 -11.42
N SER A 41 -9.05 1.37 -11.12
CA SER A 41 -10.39 0.82 -11.38
C SER A 41 -10.74 0.83 -12.86
N ASP A 42 -10.23 1.80 -13.62
CA ASP A 42 -10.42 1.91 -15.07
C ASP A 42 -9.62 0.87 -15.88
N LEU A 43 -8.73 0.11 -15.24
CA LEU A 43 -7.99 -0.96 -15.90
C LEU A 43 -8.93 -2.10 -16.29
N THR A 44 -8.91 -2.51 -17.56
CA THR A 44 -9.77 -3.58 -18.11
C THR A 44 -9.65 -4.93 -17.39
N ALA A 45 -8.55 -5.15 -16.67
CA ALA A 45 -8.30 -6.35 -15.88
C ALA A 45 -8.91 -6.31 -14.46
N VAL A 46 -9.54 -5.19 -14.07
CA VAL A 46 -10.11 -4.97 -12.74
C VAL A 46 -11.64 -5.04 -12.84
N PRO A 47 -12.29 -6.05 -12.23
CA PRO A 47 -13.71 -6.33 -12.44
C PRO A 47 -14.69 -5.36 -11.75
N THR A 48 -14.29 -4.73 -10.64
CA THR A 48 -15.10 -3.72 -9.91
C THR A 48 -14.20 -2.61 -9.39
N PRO A 49 -14.71 -1.41 -9.09
CA PRO A 49 -13.86 -0.31 -8.65
C PRO A 49 -13.20 -0.59 -7.29
N PHE A 50 -11.97 -0.10 -7.14
CA PHE A 50 -11.28 -0.04 -5.87
C PHE A 50 -11.86 1.05 -4.98
N LYS A 51 -11.92 0.76 -3.69
CA LYS A 51 -12.27 1.71 -2.65
C LYS A 51 -11.06 2.00 -1.77
N VAL A 52 -10.82 3.28 -1.49
CA VAL A 52 -9.79 3.70 -0.53
C VAL A 52 -10.29 3.41 0.89
N GLU A 53 -9.64 2.49 1.58
CA GLU A 53 -9.97 2.12 2.96
C GLU A 53 -9.11 2.88 3.97
N TYR A 54 -7.89 3.25 3.57
CA TYR A 54 -6.97 4.02 4.40
C TYR A 54 -5.89 4.67 3.54
N TYR A 55 -5.38 5.80 3.99
CA TYR A 55 -4.17 6.42 3.43
C TYR A 55 -3.47 7.25 4.51
N ILE A 56 -2.16 7.46 4.31
CA ILE A 56 -1.36 8.33 5.17
C ILE A 56 -0.31 9.06 4.33
N TYR A 57 -0.12 10.34 4.61
CA TYR A 57 0.95 11.13 4.00
C TYR A 57 2.30 10.82 4.64
N THR A 58 3.35 10.79 3.83
CA THR A 58 4.73 10.66 4.27
C THR A 58 5.65 11.34 3.26
N GLU A 59 6.75 11.89 3.75
CA GLU A 59 7.83 12.38 2.90
C GLU A 59 8.64 11.23 2.29
N ASN A 60 8.49 10.01 2.84
CA ASN A 60 9.23 8.84 2.44
C ASN A 60 8.36 7.68 1.94
N CYS A 61 7.51 7.93 0.92
CA CYS A 61 6.50 6.96 0.52
C CYS A 61 7.10 5.69 -0.10
N SER A 62 8.21 5.80 -0.84
CA SER A 62 8.89 4.67 -1.47
C SER A 62 9.50 3.72 -0.42
N VAL A 63 10.09 4.29 0.64
CA VAL A 63 10.67 3.52 1.76
C VAL A 63 9.56 2.92 2.62
N MET A 64 8.53 3.71 2.90
CA MET A 64 7.41 3.29 3.74
C MET A 64 6.61 2.14 3.12
N GLU A 65 6.32 2.20 1.82
CA GLU A 65 5.67 1.13 1.05
C GLU A 65 6.48 -0.15 1.08
N ALA A 66 7.77 -0.08 0.73
CA ALA A 66 8.67 -1.24 0.73
C ALA A 66 8.75 -1.91 2.09
N SER A 67 8.89 -1.11 3.15
CA SER A 67 8.97 -1.59 4.53
C SER A 67 7.66 -2.25 4.95
N THR A 68 6.52 -1.68 4.54
CA THR A 68 5.20 -2.24 4.82
C THR A 68 5.04 -3.60 4.13
N HIS A 69 5.39 -3.69 2.85
CA HIS A 69 5.32 -4.96 2.10
C HIS A 69 6.23 -6.01 2.70
N LYS A 70 7.46 -5.66 3.09
CA LYS A 70 8.41 -6.57 3.72
C LYS A 70 7.85 -7.15 5.02
N ILE A 71 7.33 -6.30 5.90
CA ILE A 71 6.78 -6.75 7.19
C ILE A 71 5.52 -7.61 6.99
N LEU A 72 4.63 -7.22 6.08
CA LEU A 72 3.42 -8.02 5.80
C LEU A 72 3.76 -9.37 5.14
N HIS A 73 4.81 -9.42 4.32
CA HIS A 73 5.33 -10.66 3.75
C HIS A 73 5.93 -11.57 4.83
N ASP A 74 6.78 -11.03 5.70
CA ASP A 74 7.41 -11.76 6.81
C ASP A 74 6.36 -12.36 7.77
N LYS A 75 5.25 -11.64 7.97
CA LYS A 75 4.07 -12.13 8.71
C LYS A 75 3.22 -13.18 7.97
N GLY A 76 3.58 -13.55 6.73
CA GLY A 76 2.84 -14.53 5.92
C GLY A 76 1.53 -14.01 5.31
N TYR A 77 1.29 -12.70 5.30
CA TYR A 77 0.05 -12.12 4.76
C TYR A 77 0.10 -11.89 3.24
N ARG A 78 1.28 -11.89 2.62
CA ARG A 78 1.43 -11.62 1.20
C ARG A 78 1.08 -12.85 0.36
N ILE A 79 0.11 -12.71 -0.53
CA ILE A 79 -0.38 -13.84 -1.37
C ILE A 79 0.62 -14.24 -2.46
N SER A 80 1.34 -13.27 -3.02
CA SER A 80 2.33 -13.52 -4.06
C SER A 80 3.41 -12.44 -3.99
N GLU A 81 4.67 -12.84 -4.15
CA GLU A 81 5.83 -11.94 -4.10
C GLU A 81 5.78 -10.87 -5.19
N ASN A 82 5.19 -11.18 -6.35
CA ASN A 82 5.07 -10.26 -7.47
C ASN A 82 3.83 -9.36 -7.38
N ARG A 83 2.99 -9.54 -6.34
CA ARG A 83 1.75 -8.79 -6.18
C ARG A 83 1.74 -8.02 -4.88
N GLU A 84 0.99 -6.93 -4.88
CA GLU A 84 0.86 -6.00 -3.74
C GLU A 84 -0.45 -6.25 -2.98
N PHE A 85 -0.90 -7.51 -2.93
CA PHE A 85 -2.13 -7.93 -2.27
C PHE A 85 -1.84 -8.77 -1.02
N PHE A 86 -2.57 -8.47 0.04
CA PHE A 86 -2.34 -9.02 1.37
C PHE A 86 -3.65 -9.55 1.95
N ASN A 87 -3.60 -10.76 2.49
CA ASN A 87 -4.68 -11.37 3.26
C ASN A 87 -4.50 -11.03 4.75
N ALA A 88 -4.75 -9.78 5.09
CA ALA A 88 -4.67 -9.26 6.44
C ALA A 88 -5.83 -8.31 6.70
N SER A 89 -6.26 -8.18 7.97
CA SER A 89 -7.25 -7.18 8.33
C SER A 89 -6.71 -5.76 8.13
N LEU A 90 -7.60 -4.82 7.78
CA LEU A 90 -7.26 -3.40 7.68
C LEU A 90 -6.58 -2.87 8.96
N LYS A 91 -7.01 -3.34 10.12
CA LYS A 91 -6.43 -2.97 11.43
C LYS A 91 -4.96 -3.38 11.54
N GLU A 92 -4.61 -4.58 11.09
CA GLU A 92 -3.22 -5.07 11.12
C GLU A 92 -2.34 -4.32 10.11
N ILE A 93 -2.84 -4.06 8.90
CA ILE A 93 -2.11 -3.27 7.90
C ILE A 93 -1.86 -1.85 8.43
N LYS A 94 -2.89 -1.19 8.99
CA LYS A 94 -2.75 0.13 9.62
C LYS A 94 -1.71 0.12 10.75
N LYS A 95 -1.68 -0.92 11.59
CA LYS A 95 -0.70 -1.04 12.68
C LYS A 95 0.74 -1.09 12.15
N VAL A 96 0.98 -1.82 11.06
CA VAL A 96 2.29 -1.89 10.41
C VAL A 96 2.66 -0.53 9.82
N ILE A 97 1.77 0.08 9.03
CA ILE A 97 1.98 1.40 8.41
C ILE A 97 2.28 2.46 9.48
N SER A 98 1.47 2.56 10.53
CA SER A 98 1.70 3.53 11.62
C SER A 98 3.00 3.29 12.39
N SER A 99 3.41 2.03 12.56
CA SER A 99 4.68 1.70 13.21
C SER A 99 5.87 2.18 12.39
N ILE A 100 5.83 2.00 11.07
CA ILE A 100 6.87 2.47 10.15
C ILE A 100 6.87 4.00 10.10
N LYS A 101 5.70 4.65 10.02
CA LYS A 101 5.58 6.12 10.00
C LYS A 101 6.31 6.74 11.17
N ARG A 102 6.05 6.22 12.38
CA ARG A 102 6.69 6.68 13.61
C ARG A 102 8.21 6.48 13.62
N LEU A 103 8.72 5.48 12.92
CA LEU A 103 10.17 5.29 12.80
C LEU A 103 10.78 6.31 11.84
N LEU A 104 10.11 6.58 10.73
CA LEU A 104 10.56 7.56 9.73
C LEU A 104 10.51 9.00 10.26
N ASP A 105 9.50 9.35 11.06
CA ASP A 105 9.35 10.70 11.64
C ASP A 105 10.32 11.02 12.79
N LYS A 106 11.05 10.01 13.27
CA LYS A 106 12.02 10.16 14.37
C LYS A 106 13.45 10.38 13.88
N VAL A 107 13.65 10.29 12.59
CA VAL A 107 14.93 10.55 11.90
C VAL A 107 14.93 11.99 11.43
#